data_AF-A0A2A6BZ02-F1
#
_entry.id   AF-A0A2A6BZ02-F1
#
_cell.length_a   1.000
_cell.length_b   1.000
_cell.length_c   1.000
_cell.angle_alpha   90.00
_cell.angle_beta   90.00
_cell.angle_gamma   90.00
#
_symmetry.space_group_name_H-M   'P 1'
#
loop_
_entity.id
_entity.type
_entity.pdbx_description
1 polymer ?
#
loop_
_entity_poly.entity_id
_entity_poly.type
_entity_poly.pdbx_seq_one_letter_code
_entity_poly.pdbx_strand_id
1 'polypeptide(L)'
;MVNVISSANLALEKTLLSHPAKYPYTRTRVKCISVPGGRSDLPFSTIFTDIIPRRIIVGCVDQEAYDGNIAKSPFNFKPFGVTEVTIDAGGTVYPAQPFTSIFSANKYAKNFLMFYENLGAVGENRHLSIGYKKYKSGYTLHAFNPCATDSNSDFELIKAGTTQINMRFAEKTPASGIQVIIYAEYDGMYQIDHFRNIHSDQEV
;
A
#
# COMPACT_ATOMS: atom_id res chain seq x y z
N MET A 1 28.60 17.21 -5.45
CA MET A 1 29.08 17.39 -4.06
C MET A 1 28.71 18.81 -3.65
N VAL A 2 27.79 18.99 -2.71
CA VAL A 2 27.30 20.33 -2.31
C VAL A 2 28.33 20.91 -1.34
N ASN A 3 28.93 22.06 -1.67
CA ASN A 3 29.96 22.69 -0.85
C ASN A 3 29.26 23.59 0.18
N VAL A 4 29.18 23.11 1.42
CA VAL A 4 28.54 23.84 2.53
C VAL A 4 29.55 24.82 3.13
N ILE A 5 29.14 26.08 3.31
CA ILE A 5 29.99 27.14 3.88
C ILE A 5 30.42 26.72 5.29
N SER A 6 31.67 27.01 5.68
CA SER A 6 32.27 26.59 6.95
C SER A 6 31.44 26.95 8.19
N SER A 7 30.73 28.08 8.16
CA SER A 7 29.81 28.51 9.22
C SER A 7 28.61 27.58 9.39
N ALA A 8 28.06 27.06 8.29
CA ALA A 8 26.91 26.15 8.32
C ALA A 8 27.33 24.75 8.81
N ASN A 9 28.53 24.29 8.49
CA ASN A 9 29.06 23.02 9.04
C ASN A 9 29.22 23.10 10.57
N LEU A 10 29.80 24.20 11.08
CA LEU A 10 29.95 24.40 12.51
C LEU A 10 28.59 24.50 13.23
N ALA A 11 27.60 25.16 12.60
CA ALA A 11 26.24 25.22 13.14
C ALA A 11 25.57 23.85 13.18
N LEU A 12 25.71 23.03 12.13
CA LEU A 12 25.18 21.67 12.09
C LEU A 12 25.83 20.77 13.16
N GLU A 13 27.15 20.87 13.31
CA GLU A 13 27.90 20.11 14.32
C GLU A 13 27.48 20.49 15.75
N LYS A 14 27.27 21.78 16.01
CA LYS A 14 26.77 22.26 17.31
C LYS A 14 25.35 21.76 17.60
N THR A 15 24.47 21.74 16.60
CA THR A 15 23.10 21.22 16.77
C THR A 15 23.12 19.73 17.09
N LEU A 16 23.97 18.95 16.41
CA LEU A 16 24.12 17.51 16.61
C LEU A 16 24.52 17.09 18.03
N LEU A 17 25.24 17.95 18.76
CA LEU A 17 25.56 17.73 20.17
C LEU A 17 24.30 17.65 21.07
N SER A 18 23.20 18.27 20.65
CA SER A 18 21.97 18.38 21.43
C SER A 18 20.79 17.60 20.84
N HIS A 19 20.72 17.51 19.51
CA HIS A 19 19.61 16.89 18.79
C HIS A 19 20.17 16.04 17.63
N PRO A 20 19.79 14.76 17.51
CA PRO A 20 20.20 13.95 16.38
C PRO A 20 19.57 14.49 15.09
N ALA A 21 20.27 14.33 13.97
CA ALA A 21 19.73 14.65 12.66
C ALA A 21 18.68 13.59 12.29
N LYS A 22 17.49 14.04 11.87
CA LYS A 22 16.34 13.20 11.57
C LYS A 22 16.07 13.20 10.07
N TYR A 23 16.03 12.02 9.46
CA TYR A 23 15.76 11.85 8.02
C TYR A 23 14.55 10.94 7.81
N PRO A 24 13.38 11.50 7.43
CA PRO A 24 12.19 10.70 7.17
C PRO A 24 12.38 9.87 5.89
N TYR A 25 11.84 8.67 5.87
CA TYR A 25 11.82 7.81 4.70
C TYR A 25 10.55 6.95 4.68
N THR A 26 10.13 6.54 3.48
CA THR A 26 9.03 5.58 3.32
C THR A 26 9.60 4.17 3.33
N ARG A 27 9.10 3.32 4.23
CA ARG A 27 9.39 1.89 4.26
C ARG A 27 8.21 1.10 3.73
N THR A 28 8.49 -0.09 3.21
CA THR A 28 7.46 -0.92 2.56
C THR A 28 7.44 -2.31 3.17
N ARG A 29 6.25 -2.89 3.36
CA ARG A 29 6.07 -4.29 3.71
C ARG A 29 5.11 -4.94 2.73
N VAL A 30 5.35 -6.21 2.42
CA VAL A 30 4.47 -7.01 1.57
C VAL A 30 3.94 -8.17 2.39
N LYS A 31 2.64 -8.41 2.32
CA LYS A 31 1.99 -9.60 2.86
C LYS A 31 1.16 -10.26 1.78
N CYS A 32 1.19 -11.57 1.76
CA CYS A 32 0.48 -12.38 0.78
C CYS A 32 -0.55 -13.25 1.52
N ILE A 33 -1.80 -13.28 1.04
CA ILE A 33 -2.86 -14.17 1.55
C ILE A 33 -3.34 -15.08 0.42
N SER A 34 -3.33 -16.39 0.66
CA SER A 34 -3.86 -17.37 -0.30
C SER A 34 -5.36 -17.52 -0.09
N VAL A 35 -6.14 -17.34 -1.16
CA VAL A 35 -7.58 -17.61 -1.18
C VAL A 35 -7.80 -18.90 -1.97
N PRO A 36 -8.23 -20.01 -1.32
CA PRO A 36 -8.49 -21.27 -2.01
C PRO A 36 -9.57 -21.14 -3.09
N GLY A 37 -9.59 -22.08 -4.02
CA GLY A 37 -10.65 -22.19 -5.02
C GLY A 37 -12.03 -22.45 -4.42
N GLY A 38 -13.08 -22.00 -5.10
CA GLY A 38 -14.46 -22.24 -4.69
C GLY A 38 -15.02 -21.26 -3.64
N ARG A 39 -14.26 -20.23 -3.25
CA ARG A 39 -14.65 -19.24 -2.23
C ARG A 39 -15.47 -18.10 -2.84
N SER A 40 -16.44 -17.59 -2.09
CA SER A 40 -17.22 -16.37 -2.42
C SER A 40 -16.65 -15.11 -1.78
N ASP A 41 -15.79 -15.28 -0.78
CA ASP A 41 -15.30 -14.21 0.07
C ASP A 41 -13.99 -14.59 0.77
N LEU A 42 -13.19 -13.56 1.03
CA LEU A 42 -12.12 -13.55 2.02
C LEU A 42 -12.65 -12.80 3.25
N PRO A 43 -12.99 -13.49 4.35
CA PRO A 43 -13.45 -12.83 5.56
C PRO A 43 -12.35 -11.93 6.15
N PHE A 44 -12.72 -11.07 7.10
CA PHE A 44 -11.76 -10.19 7.79
C PHE A 44 -10.54 -10.97 8.27
N SER A 45 -9.41 -10.65 7.65
CA SER A 45 -8.13 -11.32 7.86
C SER A 45 -7.11 -10.28 8.26
N THR A 46 -6.46 -10.49 9.42
CA THR A 46 -5.44 -9.56 9.91
C THR A 46 -4.22 -9.56 9.01
N ILE A 47 -3.86 -8.39 8.49
CA ILE A 47 -2.69 -8.19 7.64
C ILE A 47 -1.50 -7.66 8.44
N PHE A 48 -1.70 -6.64 9.27
CA PHE A 48 -0.64 -6.06 10.11
C PHE A 48 -1.19 -5.80 11.51
N THR A 49 -0.38 -5.98 12.56
CA THR A 49 -0.87 -5.96 13.96
C THR A 49 -0.45 -4.74 14.78
N ASP A 50 0.62 -4.05 14.37
CA ASP A 50 1.30 -3.12 15.27
C ASP A 50 1.12 -1.66 14.84
N ILE A 51 1.32 -1.40 13.56
CA ILE A 51 1.27 -0.06 12.97
C ILE A 51 0.30 -0.08 11.80
N ILE A 52 -0.54 0.95 11.73
CA ILE A 52 -1.43 1.20 10.60
C ILE A 52 -0.58 1.75 9.43
N PRO A 53 -0.60 1.10 8.25
CA PRO A 53 0.09 1.62 7.09
C PRO A 53 -0.46 2.98 6.65
N ARG A 54 0.44 3.84 6.15
CA ARG A 54 0.08 5.08 5.47
C ARG A 54 -0.68 4.83 4.19
N ARG A 55 -0.31 3.78 3.46
CA ARG A 55 -0.93 3.39 2.20
C ARG A 55 -0.98 1.88 2.10
N ILE A 56 -2.07 1.37 1.55
CA ILE A 56 -2.28 -0.05 1.29
C ILE A 56 -2.68 -0.21 -0.18
N ILE A 57 -1.98 -1.08 -0.90
CA ILE A 57 -2.28 -1.44 -2.28
C ILE A 57 -2.51 -2.95 -2.32
N VAL A 58 -3.66 -3.35 -2.82
CA VAL A 58 -4.07 -4.76 -2.91
C VAL A 58 -4.20 -5.14 -4.38
N GLY A 59 -3.56 -6.25 -4.74
CA GLY A 59 -3.67 -6.86 -6.06
C GLY A 59 -3.91 -8.36 -5.96
N CYS A 60 -4.67 -8.91 -6.89
CA CYS A 60 -4.90 -10.36 -6.98
C CYS A 60 -4.17 -10.94 -8.18
N VAL A 61 -3.52 -12.07 -7.99
CA VAL A 61 -2.85 -12.83 -9.06
C VAL A 61 -3.25 -14.30 -9.00
N ASP A 62 -3.05 -15.00 -10.11
CA ASP A 62 -3.28 -16.45 -10.18
C ASP A 62 -2.26 -17.15 -9.28
N GLN A 63 -2.72 -18.11 -8.47
CA GLN A 63 -1.83 -18.82 -7.55
C GLN A 63 -0.68 -19.53 -8.29
N GLU A 64 -0.94 -20.15 -9.44
CA GLU A 64 0.12 -20.80 -10.22
C GLU A 64 1.12 -19.78 -10.79
N ALA A 65 0.67 -18.56 -11.09
CA ALA A 65 1.57 -17.50 -11.55
C ALA A 65 2.47 -17.02 -10.41
N TYR A 66 1.93 -16.95 -9.19
CA TYR A 66 2.69 -16.64 -7.98
C TYR A 66 3.72 -17.72 -7.65
N ASP A 67 3.35 -18.99 -7.82
CA ASP A 67 4.23 -20.15 -7.61
C ASP A 67 5.32 -20.30 -8.70
N GLY A 68 5.31 -19.43 -9.72
CA GLY A 68 6.38 -19.36 -10.73
C GLY A 68 6.13 -20.20 -11.98
N ASN A 69 4.87 -20.48 -12.34
CA ASN A 69 4.55 -21.10 -13.63
C ASN A 69 5.04 -20.21 -14.78
N ILE A 70 6.00 -20.73 -15.56
CA ILE A 70 6.70 -20.03 -16.65
C ILE A 70 5.73 -19.51 -17.73
N ALA A 71 4.58 -20.17 -17.93
CA ALA A 71 3.58 -19.76 -18.91
C ALA A 71 2.68 -18.62 -18.43
N LYS A 72 2.72 -18.28 -17.13
CA LYS A 72 1.89 -17.23 -16.52
C LYS A 72 2.78 -16.09 -15.99
N SER A 73 2.18 -14.90 -15.83
CA SER A 73 2.88 -13.73 -15.32
C SER A 73 2.40 -13.38 -13.91
N PRO A 74 3.31 -13.25 -12.91
CA PRO A 74 2.97 -12.82 -11.56
C PRO A 74 2.65 -11.32 -11.46
N PHE A 75 2.78 -10.56 -12.56
CA PHE A 75 2.45 -9.14 -12.63
C PHE A 75 1.13 -8.87 -13.35
N ASN A 76 0.35 -9.91 -13.63
CA ASN A 76 -0.96 -9.80 -14.25
C ASN A 76 -2.05 -9.73 -13.18
N PHE A 77 -2.32 -8.52 -12.70
CA PHE A 77 -3.32 -8.26 -11.67
C PHE A 77 -4.73 -8.25 -12.26
N LYS A 78 -5.38 -9.41 -12.25
CA LYS A 78 -6.73 -9.57 -12.79
C LYS A 78 -7.77 -9.17 -11.74
N PRO A 79 -8.97 -8.74 -12.16
CA PRO A 79 -10.03 -8.41 -11.21
C PRO A 79 -10.60 -9.64 -10.49
N PHE A 80 -10.45 -10.86 -11.01
CA PHE A 80 -10.98 -12.12 -10.43
C PHE A 80 -12.45 -12.08 -9.95
N GLY A 81 -13.27 -11.22 -10.55
CA GLY A 81 -14.65 -11.05 -10.10
C GLY A 81 -14.78 -10.39 -8.72
N VAL A 82 -13.73 -9.75 -8.19
CA VAL A 82 -13.78 -8.97 -6.97
C VAL A 82 -14.84 -7.87 -7.10
N THR A 83 -15.80 -7.89 -6.19
CA THR A 83 -16.91 -6.94 -6.14
C THR A 83 -16.71 -5.87 -5.10
N GLU A 84 -16.09 -6.22 -3.97
CA GLU A 84 -15.87 -5.34 -2.84
C GLU A 84 -14.51 -5.67 -2.21
N VAL A 85 -13.76 -4.62 -1.85
CA VAL A 85 -12.53 -4.71 -1.08
C VAL A 85 -12.60 -3.69 0.03
N THR A 86 -12.46 -4.17 1.25
CA THR A 86 -12.65 -3.37 2.46
C THR A 86 -11.43 -3.54 3.35
N ILE A 87 -10.89 -2.41 3.80
CA ILE A 87 -9.80 -2.36 4.78
C ILE A 87 -10.35 -1.80 6.08
N ASP A 88 -10.13 -2.51 7.17
CA ASP A 88 -10.26 -1.95 8.51
C ASP A 88 -8.86 -1.58 9.00
N ALA A 89 -8.64 -0.29 9.25
CA ALA A 89 -7.41 0.25 9.79
C ALA A 89 -7.70 0.89 11.16
N GLY A 90 -7.37 0.18 12.24
CA GLY A 90 -7.56 0.67 13.61
C GLY A 90 -9.01 0.95 13.99
N GLY A 91 -9.97 0.21 13.45
CA GLY A 91 -11.41 0.39 13.66
C GLY A 91 -12.08 1.36 12.67
N THR A 92 -11.30 1.97 11.77
CA THR A 92 -11.83 2.82 10.69
C THR A 92 -11.88 2.04 9.38
N VAL A 93 -13.04 2.02 8.73
CA VAL A 93 -13.29 1.22 7.53
C VAL A 93 -13.12 2.05 6.26
N TYR A 94 -12.42 1.48 5.27
CA TYR A 94 -12.12 2.07 3.97
C TYR A 94 -12.55 1.10 2.84
N PRO A 95 -13.33 1.57 1.84
CA PRO A 95 -13.96 2.88 1.78
C PRO A 95 -15.00 3.08 2.89
N ALA A 96 -15.16 4.31 3.38
CA ALA A 96 -16.18 4.63 4.38
C ALA A 96 -17.61 4.33 3.89
N GLN A 97 -17.86 4.53 2.58
CA GLN A 97 -19.07 4.08 1.92
C GLN A 97 -18.75 2.89 1.02
N PRO A 98 -19.21 1.68 1.38
CA PRO A 98 -19.10 0.50 0.54
C PRO A 98 -19.69 0.73 -0.85
N PHE A 99 -19.08 0.13 -1.86
CA PHE A 99 -19.61 0.11 -3.21
C PHE A 99 -19.25 -1.21 -3.88
N THR A 100 -20.10 -1.60 -4.82
CA THR A 100 -19.95 -2.86 -5.54
C THR A 100 -19.50 -2.60 -6.97
N SER A 101 -18.50 -3.35 -7.40
CA SER A 101 -17.90 -3.26 -8.72
C SER A 101 -18.22 -4.50 -9.54
N ILE A 102 -18.58 -4.30 -10.80
CA ILE A 102 -18.88 -5.41 -11.72
C ILE A 102 -18.03 -5.20 -12.97
N PHE A 103 -16.84 -5.78 -12.97
CA PHE A 103 -15.88 -5.63 -14.06
C PHE A 103 -16.41 -6.18 -15.38
N SER A 104 -17.17 -7.28 -15.38
CA SER A 104 -17.81 -7.84 -16.59
C SER A 104 -18.73 -6.84 -17.28
N ALA A 105 -19.55 -6.12 -16.52
CA ALA A 105 -20.46 -5.07 -16.98
C ALA A 105 -19.82 -3.67 -17.13
N ASN A 106 -18.49 -3.57 -17.07
CA ASN A 106 -17.74 -2.31 -17.10
C ASN A 106 -18.09 -1.30 -15.99
N LYS A 107 -18.61 -1.77 -14.86
CA LYS A 107 -18.93 -0.95 -13.68
C LYS A 107 -17.74 -0.96 -12.70
N TYR A 108 -16.64 -0.31 -13.07
CA TYR A 108 -15.41 -0.22 -12.26
C TYR A 108 -14.80 1.20 -12.22
N ALA A 109 -15.54 2.21 -12.68
CA ALA A 109 -15.12 3.62 -12.66
C ALA A 109 -14.70 4.09 -11.27
N LYS A 110 -15.48 3.74 -10.25
CA LYS A 110 -15.19 4.13 -8.86
C LYS A 110 -13.91 3.49 -8.33
N ASN A 111 -13.61 2.22 -8.68
CA ASN A 111 -12.34 1.58 -8.30
C ASN A 111 -11.16 2.26 -8.96
N PHE A 112 -11.27 2.57 -10.25
CA PHE A 112 -10.21 3.24 -10.98
C PHE A 112 -9.95 4.64 -10.41
N LEU A 113 -11.01 5.40 -10.12
CA LEU A 113 -10.92 6.72 -9.50
C LEU A 113 -10.23 6.63 -8.14
N MET A 114 -10.70 5.76 -7.24
CA MET A 114 -10.10 5.58 -5.92
C MET A 114 -8.64 5.11 -5.99
N PHE A 115 -8.32 4.22 -6.94
CA PHE A 115 -6.94 3.80 -7.18
C PHE A 115 -6.06 5.00 -7.53
N TYR A 116 -6.54 5.88 -8.39
CA TYR A 116 -5.82 7.08 -8.82
C TYR A 116 -5.69 8.10 -7.68
N GLU A 117 -6.77 8.37 -6.95
CA GLU A 117 -6.84 9.33 -5.85
C GLU A 117 -5.95 8.90 -4.66
N ASN A 118 -6.09 7.65 -4.19
CA ASN A 118 -5.36 7.16 -3.02
C ASN A 118 -3.84 6.98 -3.24
N LEU A 119 -3.38 7.08 -4.49
CA LEU A 119 -1.96 7.17 -4.85
C LEU A 119 -1.41 8.61 -4.84
N GLY A 120 -2.25 9.61 -4.53
CA GLY A 120 -1.87 11.03 -4.53
C GLY A 120 -1.72 11.60 -5.95
N ALA A 121 -2.18 10.90 -6.98
CA ALA A 121 -1.94 11.28 -8.36
C ALA A 121 -2.68 12.58 -8.77
N VAL A 122 -3.81 12.89 -8.13
CA VAL A 122 -4.57 14.12 -8.37
C VAL A 122 -3.89 15.32 -7.68
N GLY A 123 -3.53 15.19 -6.40
CA GLY A 123 -2.98 16.29 -5.61
C GLY A 123 -1.57 16.72 -6.03
N GLU A 124 -0.76 15.78 -6.53
CA GLU A 124 0.66 16.04 -6.85
C GLU A 124 0.96 16.18 -8.34
N ASN A 125 -0.08 16.32 -9.18
CA ASN A 125 0.05 16.32 -10.64
C ASN A 125 0.88 15.12 -11.16
N ARG A 126 0.66 13.95 -10.53
CA ARG A 126 1.35 12.71 -10.88
C ARG A 126 0.52 11.97 -11.91
N HIS A 127 1.15 11.58 -13.00
CA HIS A 127 0.56 10.75 -14.04
C HIS A 127 0.90 9.27 -13.79
N LEU A 128 -0.13 8.44 -13.62
CA LEU A 128 0.02 6.98 -13.63
C LEU A 128 -0.03 6.47 -15.08
N SER A 129 0.83 5.51 -15.41
CA SER A 129 0.86 4.87 -16.74
C SER A 129 -0.31 3.89 -16.99
N ILE A 130 -1.18 3.70 -15.99
CA ILE A 130 -2.34 2.79 -16.03
C ILE A 130 -3.58 3.61 -16.35
N GLY A 131 -4.04 3.53 -17.60
CA GLY A 131 -5.30 4.15 -18.03
C GLY A 131 -6.52 3.28 -17.71
N TYR A 132 -7.72 3.87 -17.80
CA TYR A 132 -9.00 3.22 -17.48
C TYR A 132 -9.20 1.85 -18.15
N LYS A 133 -8.89 1.75 -19.45
CA LYS A 133 -9.00 0.48 -20.19
C LYS A 133 -7.96 -0.55 -19.74
N LYS A 134 -6.72 -0.13 -19.45
CA LYS A 134 -5.65 -1.02 -18.98
C LYS A 134 -5.95 -1.55 -17.58
N TYR A 135 -6.59 -0.75 -16.73
CA TYR A 135 -6.92 -1.13 -15.35
C TYR A 135 -7.69 -2.45 -15.26
N LYS A 136 -8.75 -2.64 -16.06
CA LYS A 136 -9.50 -3.92 -16.11
C LYS A 136 -8.72 -5.08 -16.76
N SER A 137 -7.68 -4.78 -17.54
CA SER A 137 -6.94 -5.74 -18.37
C SER A 137 -5.57 -6.10 -17.76
N GLY A 138 -5.56 -6.53 -16.51
CA GLY A 138 -4.34 -7.04 -15.84
C GLY A 138 -3.59 -6.03 -14.97
N TYR A 139 -4.19 -4.87 -14.71
CA TYR A 139 -3.63 -3.82 -13.84
C TYR A 139 -4.63 -3.42 -12.74
N THR A 140 -5.46 -4.36 -12.29
CA THR A 140 -6.50 -4.09 -11.28
C THR A 140 -5.87 -4.08 -9.90
N LEU A 141 -5.60 -2.88 -9.38
CA LEU A 141 -5.02 -2.64 -8.06
C LEU A 141 -5.97 -1.76 -7.25
N HIS A 142 -6.20 -2.12 -5.99
CA HIS A 142 -7.04 -1.38 -5.07
C HIS A 142 -6.14 -0.62 -4.09
N ALA A 143 -6.07 0.70 -4.21
CA ALA A 143 -5.31 1.55 -3.30
C ALA A 143 -6.22 2.16 -2.23
N PHE A 144 -5.70 2.26 -1.01
CA PHE A 144 -6.35 2.85 0.15
C PHE A 144 -5.36 3.78 0.86
N ASN A 145 -5.87 4.93 1.31
CA ASN A 145 -5.13 5.92 2.08
C ASN A 145 -5.75 6.06 3.48
N PRO A 146 -5.26 5.34 4.51
CA PRO A 146 -5.70 5.53 5.90
C PRO A 146 -5.16 6.82 6.55
N CYS A 147 -4.23 7.51 5.88
CA CYS A 147 -3.65 8.76 6.35
C CYS A 147 -4.62 9.95 6.20
N ALA A 148 -4.39 10.98 7.00
CA ALA A 148 -5.22 12.19 6.98
C ALA A 148 -4.86 13.14 5.83
N THR A 149 -3.72 12.92 5.19
CA THR A 149 -3.21 13.74 4.09
C THR A 149 -3.14 12.93 2.79
N ASP A 150 -3.32 13.62 1.66
CA ASP A 150 -3.11 13.05 0.32
C ASP A 150 -1.69 13.32 -0.21
N SER A 151 -0.82 13.88 0.63
CA SER A 151 0.58 14.16 0.29
C SER A 151 1.42 12.89 0.38
N ASN A 152 2.24 12.64 -0.64
CA ASN A 152 3.23 11.58 -0.64
C ASN A 152 4.52 11.97 0.08
N SER A 153 4.76 13.26 0.33
CA SER A 153 6.00 13.76 0.92
C SER A 153 5.92 14.05 2.41
N ASP A 154 4.72 14.15 2.95
CA ASP A 154 4.51 14.52 4.34
C ASP A 154 4.76 13.31 5.23
N PHE A 155 5.46 13.55 6.34
CA PHE A 155 5.65 12.54 7.38
C PHE A 155 4.47 12.60 8.35
N GLU A 156 3.67 11.54 8.43
CA GLU A 156 2.53 11.48 9.34
C GLU A 156 2.91 10.83 10.67
N LEU A 157 2.12 11.13 11.71
CA LEU A 157 2.24 10.45 12.99
C LEU A 157 1.98 8.95 12.82
N ILE A 158 2.92 8.12 13.28
CA ILE A 158 2.77 6.67 13.30
C ILE A 158 1.62 6.29 14.24
N LYS A 159 0.56 5.70 13.69
CA LYS A 159 -0.61 5.23 14.45
C LYS A 159 -0.44 3.75 14.78
N ALA A 160 -0.52 3.42 16.06
CA ALA A 160 -0.58 2.03 16.50
C ALA A 160 -1.96 1.45 16.20
N GLY A 161 -2.01 0.21 15.71
CA GLY A 161 -3.27 -0.46 15.45
C GLY A 161 -3.16 -1.66 14.52
N THR A 162 -4.21 -2.45 14.53
CA THR A 162 -4.35 -3.60 13.65
C THR A 162 -5.00 -3.17 12.34
N THR A 163 -4.49 -3.71 11.24
CA THR A 163 -5.08 -3.58 9.91
C THR A 163 -5.60 -4.93 9.44
N GLN A 164 -6.83 -4.97 8.96
CA GLN A 164 -7.50 -6.15 8.44
C GLN A 164 -8.05 -5.90 7.04
N ILE A 165 -8.15 -6.97 6.25
CA ILE A 165 -8.74 -6.93 4.90
C ILE A 165 -9.94 -7.86 4.82
N ASN A 166 -10.97 -7.42 4.12
CA ASN A 166 -12.10 -8.23 3.68
C ASN A 166 -12.29 -8.07 2.17
N MET A 167 -12.64 -9.16 1.48
CA MET A 167 -12.95 -9.12 0.05
C MET A 167 -14.17 -9.97 -0.27
N ARG A 168 -14.97 -9.52 -1.24
CA ARG A 168 -16.08 -10.30 -1.81
C ARG A 168 -15.86 -10.53 -3.29
N PHE A 169 -16.32 -11.68 -3.77
CA PHE A 169 -16.25 -12.08 -5.17
C PHE A 169 -17.67 -12.33 -5.70
N ALA A 170 -17.94 -11.90 -6.94
CA ALA A 170 -19.21 -12.15 -7.62
C ALA A 170 -19.41 -13.64 -7.93
N GLU A 171 -18.32 -14.32 -8.27
CA GLU A 171 -18.27 -15.72 -8.64
C GLU A 171 -17.31 -16.46 -7.70
N LYS A 172 -17.44 -17.79 -7.62
CA LYS A 172 -16.49 -18.60 -6.88
C LYS A 172 -15.09 -18.42 -7.45
N THR A 173 -14.11 -18.26 -6.57
CA THR A 173 -12.69 -18.18 -6.95
C THR A 173 -12.27 -19.38 -7.82
N PRO A 174 -11.35 -19.19 -8.79
CA PRO A 174 -10.88 -20.26 -9.66
C PRO A 174 -10.36 -21.47 -8.87
N ALA A 175 -10.48 -22.68 -9.44
CA ALA A 175 -10.05 -23.91 -8.77
C ALA A 175 -8.57 -23.89 -8.36
N SER A 176 -7.71 -23.21 -9.14
CA SER A 176 -6.29 -23.02 -8.83
C SER A 176 -6.03 -22.12 -7.62
N GLY A 177 -7.03 -21.37 -7.14
CA GLY A 177 -6.88 -20.38 -6.09
C GLY A 177 -6.39 -19.03 -6.60
N ILE A 178 -6.37 -18.05 -5.70
CA ILE A 178 -5.93 -16.67 -5.95
C ILE A 178 -4.92 -16.31 -4.86
N GLN A 179 -3.81 -15.70 -5.26
CA GLN A 179 -2.91 -15.05 -4.32
C GLN A 179 -3.25 -13.56 -4.23
N VAL A 180 -3.61 -13.10 -3.04
CA VAL A 180 -3.81 -11.68 -2.74
C VAL A 180 -2.49 -11.11 -2.24
N ILE A 181 -1.92 -10.18 -2.99
CA ILE A 181 -0.68 -9.47 -2.66
C ILE A 181 -1.07 -8.10 -2.08
N ILE A 182 -0.61 -7.84 -0.87
CA ILE A 182 -0.87 -6.60 -0.13
C ILE A 182 0.47 -5.90 0.05
N TYR A 183 0.63 -4.78 -0.62
CA TYR A 183 1.76 -3.88 -0.45
C TYR A 183 1.35 -2.75 0.48
N ALA A 184 2.15 -2.48 1.49
CA ALA A 184 1.90 -1.47 2.50
C ALA A 184 3.10 -0.52 2.61
N GLU A 185 2.83 0.77 2.64
CA GLU A 185 3.82 1.81 2.91
C GLU A 185 3.65 2.33 4.34
N TYR A 186 4.76 2.66 4.98
CA TYR A 186 4.80 3.26 6.30
C TYR A 186 5.83 4.38 6.32
N ASP A 187 5.62 5.34 7.20
CA ASP A 187 6.63 6.33 7.51
C ASP A 187 7.65 5.74 8.51
N GLY A 188 8.92 6.05 8.27
CA GLY A 188 10.05 5.69 9.12
C GLY A 188 11.03 6.85 9.24
N MET A 189 11.89 6.79 10.25
CA MET A 189 12.85 7.85 10.53
C MET A 189 14.24 7.26 10.79
N TYR A 190 15.25 7.76 10.10
CA TYR A 190 16.65 7.56 10.49
C TYR A 190 17.07 8.69 11.42
N GLN A 191 17.81 8.33 12.47
CA GLN A 191 18.42 9.29 13.39
C GLN A 191 19.93 9.13 13.35
N ILE A 192 20.65 10.20 13.04
CA ILE A 192 22.11 10.23 13.09
C ILE A 192 22.52 11.05 14.31
N ASP A 193 23.19 10.39 15.26
CA ASP A 193 23.67 11.05 16.47
C ASP A 193 24.98 11.82 16.24
N HIS A 194 25.46 12.50 17.28
CA HIS A 194 26.72 13.25 17.24
C HIS A 194 27.93 12.38 16.87
N PHE A 195 27.93 11.11 17.30
CA PHE A 195 28.99 10.13 17.02
C PHE A 195 28.86 9.51 15.62
N ARG A 196 27.87 9.93 14.83
CA ARG A 196 27.54 9.39 13.49
C ARG A 196 27.02 7.97 13.52
N ASN A 197 26.51 7.50 14.66
CA ASN A 197 25.77 6.24 14.67
C ASN A 197 24.39 6.48 14.06
N ILE A 198 23.93 5.50 13.29
CA ILE A 198 22.65 5.51 12.62
C ILE A 198 21.70 4.63 13.42
N HIS A 199 20.61 5.23 13.88
CA HIS A 199 19.51 4.55 14.55
C HIS A 199 18.29 4.56 13.64
N SER A 200 17.50 3.48 13.67
CA SER A 200 16.24 3.36 12.95
C SER A 200 15.18 2.76 13.87
N ASP A 201 13.91 3.13 13.69
CA ASP A 201 12.75 2.60 14.42
C ASP A 201 12.42 1.11 14.09
N GLN A 202 13.44 0.26 13.90
CA GLN A 202 13.25 -1.16 13.63
C GLN A 202 13.24 -1.96 14.94
N GLU A 203 12.12 -2.63 15.22
CA GLU A 203 12.20 -3.99 15.77
C GLU A 203 12.45 -4.93 14.58
N VAL A 204 13.46 -5.80 14.73
CA VAL A 204 13.85 -6.83 13.76
C VAL A 204 12.78 -7.91 13.66
#